data_AF-A0A3A0AAE6-F1
#
_entry.id   AF-A0A3A0AAE6-F1
#
_cell.length_a   1.000
_cell.length_b   1.000
_cell.length_c   1.000
_cell.angle_alpha   90.00
_cell.angle_beta   90.00
_cell.angle_gamma   90.00
#
_symmetry.space_group_name_H-M   'P 1'
#
loop_
_entity.id
_entity.type
_entity.pdbx_description
1 polymer ?
#
loop_
_entity_poly.entity_id
_entity_poly.type
_entity_poly.pdbx_seq_one_letter_code
_entity_poly.pdbx_strand_id
1 'polypeptide(L)'
;MPGPNRMLSARVSRRTLVKSAGAAGIAFSLGSGLLGKGTLLRYADMTRLAAAEDETLQEIINIAITAEALAVTLIGGVVASAEAGMYDQPLPQLVIDIFNAARAAEQFHYDYLEAAGAVPLATTFTIPDPALLTSTQTLLSTVVQLETAFVAAYTAAARRFAELGHHELVKIAVQTVAVEAEHRVLANYVLGSRPANNYALYPALFGSVGEAAQALIDLGFIGGSGMPVSYPGPGEIDASMLSNTIAGAGPSAACIIPMAGVPGVALAAALSGAHEVADGDADGFGFARLVVTPEMSQLCYRLSVANIGQATAAHIHSGPAGTNGPVVVGFSAPGPDGLGAGCAVVDPLLAQDIIANPASYYVNVHTAEHPGGAVRGQLMRI
;
A
#
# COMPACT_ATOMS: atom_id res chain seq x y z
N MET A 1 -16.05 40.09 18.01
CA MET A 1 -16.40 38.65 18.04
C MET A 1 -16.83 38.22 16.64
N PRO A 2 -16.04 37.41 15.93
CA PRO A 2 -16.49 36.75 14.70
C PRO A 2 -16.96 35.32 15.02
N GLY A 3 -18.15 34.97 14.52
CA GLY A 3 -18.81 33.68 14.74
C GLY A 3 -18.21 32.52 13.93
N PRO A 4 -18.69 31.28 14.16
CA PRO A 4 -18.02 30.06 13.71
C PRO A 4 -18.17 29.83 12.20
N ASN A 5 -17.04 29.55 11.55
CA ASN A 5 -16.94 29.06 10.18
C ASN A 5 -17.69 27.74 10.02
N ARG A 6 -18.84 27.75 9.36
CA ARG A 6 -19.45 26.57 8.74
C ARG A 6 -18.79 26.33 7.38
N MET A 7 -17.70 25.57 7.35
CA MET A 7 -17.35 24.78 6.17
C MET A 7 -17.96 23.39 6.39
N LEU A 8 -19.02 23.06 5.65
CA LEU A 8 -19.51 21.71 5.33
C LEU A 8 -20.97 21.83 4.86
N SER A 9 -21.16 22.03 3.56
CA SER A 9 -22.35 21.60 2.80
C SER A 9 -22.20 22.07 1.35
N ALA A 10 -21.28 21.45 0.62
CA ALA A 10 -21.40 21.41 -0.84
C ALA A 10 -22.00 20.04 -1.17
N ARG A 11 -23.33 19.99 -1.36
CA ARG A 11 -23.97 18.85 -2.02
C ARG A 11 -23.48 18.85 -3.47
N VAL A 12 -22.49 18.03 -3.78
CA VAL A 12 -22.07 17.78 -5.15
C VAL A 12 -23.20 17.00 -5.82
N SER A 13 -23.93 17.64 -6.74
CA SER A 13 -25.00 16.96 -7.47
C SER A 13 -24.38 15.96 -8.46
N ARG A 14 -24.96 14.76 -8.58
CA ARG A 14 -24.55 13.69 -9.52
C ARG A 14 -24.35 14.18 -10.97
N ARG A 15 -24.95 15.32 -11.37
CA ARG A 15 -24.79 15.93 -12.71
C ARG A 15 -23.43 16.61 -12.96
N THR A 16 -22.69 16.96 -11.93
CA THR A 16 -21.39 17.66 -12.11
C THR A 16 -20.25 16.66 -12.36
N LEU A 17 -20.34 15.45 -11.81
CA LEU A 17 -19.37 14.34 -12.02
C LEU A 17 -19.33 13.84 -13.46
N VAL A 18 -20.48 13.79 -14.15
CA VAL A 18 -20.58 13.30 -15.53
C VAL A 18 -19.92 14.26 -16.54
N LYS A 19 -19.79 15.55 -16.23
CA LYS A 19 -19.17 16.53 -17.14
C LYS A 19 -17.64 16.59 -17.02
N SER A 20 -17.06 16.23 -15.89
CA SER A 20 -15.59 16.15 -15.72
C SER A 20 -14.99 14.87 -16.33
N ALA A 21 -15.77 13.79 -16.46
CA ALA A 21 -15.36 12.58 -17.18
C ALA A 21 -15.35 12.74 -18.71
N GLY A 22 -16.05 13.76 -19.25
CA GLY A 22 -16.16 14.01 -20.69
C GLY A 22 -14.97 14.73 -21.34
N ALA A 23 -13.91 15.05 -20.60
CA ALA A 23 -12.78 15.85 -21.13
C ALA A 23 -11.50 15.04 -21.44
N ALA A 24 -11.43 13.75 -21.09
CA ALA A 24 -10.37 12.85 -21.54
C ALA A 24 -11.00 11.75 -22.40
N GLY A 25 -11.12 12.03 -23.69
CA GLY A 25 -11.92 11.22 -24.60
C GLY A 25 -11.28 9.87 -24.92
N ILE A 26 -12.06 8.80 -24.73
CA ILE A 26 -12.16 7.74 -25.72
C ILE A 26 -13.64 7.37 -25.87
N ALA A 27 -14.20 7.59 -27.05
CA ALA A 27 -15.50 7.05 -27.42
C ALA A 27 -15.29 5.58 -27.83
N PHE A 28 -15.81 4.62 -27.07
CA PHE A 28 -15.77 3.21 -27.44
C PHE A 28 -17.15 2.70 -27.87
N SER A 29 -17.18 2.10 -29.06
CA SER A 29 -18.31 1.35 -29.61
C SER A 29 -18.30 -0.08 -29.04
N LEU A 30 -19.40 -0.47 -28.38
CA LEU A 30 -19.61 -1.82 -27.85
C LEU A 30 -19.64 -2.87 -28.97
N GLY A 31 -18.64 -3.75 -28.99
CA GLY A 31 -18.62 -4.95 -29.83
C GLY A 31 -19.25 -6.13 -29.09
N SER A 32 -20.35 -6.66 -29.60
CA SER A 32 -21.02 -7.85 -29.03
C SER A 32 -20.28 -9.14 -29.43
N GLY A 33 -19.44 -9.67 -28.54
CA GLY A 33 -18.77 -10.96 -28.70
C GLY A 33 -19.44 -12.07 -27.88
N LEU A 34 -19.59 -13.27 -28.46
CA LEU A 34 -20.17 -14.45 -27.82
C LEU A 34 -19.33 -14.92 -26.61
N LEU A 35 -19.92 -14.96 -25.42
CA LEU A 35 -19.30 -15.46 -24.18
C LEU A 35 -19.85 -16.83 -23.79
N GLY A 36 -18.96 -17.71 -23.29
CA GLY A 36 -19.32 -19.02 -22.72
C GLY A 36 -20.17 -18.89 -21.46
N LYS A 37 -21.08 -19.85 -21.24
CA LYS A 37 -22.12 -19.80 -20.19
C LYS A 37 -21.59 -19.63 -18.75
N GLY A 38 -20.36 -20.06 -18.45
CA GLY A 38 -19.73 -19.88 -17.14
C GLY A 38 -19.21 -18.46 -16.88
N THR A 39 -18.73 -17.78 -17.93
CA THR A 39 -18.24 -16.39 -17.87
C THR A 39 -19.39 -15.39 -17.81
N LEU A 40 -20.52 -15.70 -18.46
CA LEU A 40 -21.72 -14.88 -18.44
C LEU A 40 -22.33 -14.74 -17.03
N LEU A 41 -22.31 -15.80 -16.22
CA LEU A 41 -22.84 -15.76 -14.84
C LEU A 41 -22.01 -14.82 -13.95
N ARG A 42 -20.67 -14.87 -14.05
CA ARG A 42 -19.77 -14.03 -13.24
C ARG A 42 -19.75 -12.56 -13.71
N TYR A 43 -19.92 -12.32 -15.01
CA TYR A 43 -20.06 -10.97 -15.55
C TYR A 43 -21.37 -10.30 -15.10
N ALA A 44 -22.48 -11.06 -15.10
CA ALA A 44 -23.76 -10.57 -14.59
C ALA A 44 -23.69 -10.22 -13.10
N ASP A 45 -22.89 -10.97 -12.31
CA ASP A 45 -22.64 -10.64 -10.90
C ASP A 45 -21.94 -9.28 -10.76
N MET A 46 -20.86 -9.00 -11.51
CA MET A 46 -20.19 -7.70 -11.47
C MET A 46 -21.10 -6.54 -11.88
N THR A 47 -21.91 -6.73 -12.93
CA THR A 47 -22.87 -5.71 -13.40
C THR A 47 -23.92 -5.42 -12.32
N ARG A 48 -24.34 -6.45 -11.56
CA ARG A 48 -25.27 -6.28 -10.43
C ARG A 48 -24.63 -5.47 -9.30
N LEU A 49 -23.36 -5.73 -8.98
CA LEU A 49 -22.65 -5.03 -7.89
C LEU A 49 -22.46 -3.54 -8.18
N ALA A 50 -22.20 -3.19 -9.44
CA ALA A 50 -22.14 -1.80 -9.88
C ALA A 50 -23.44 -1.03 -9.67
N ALA A 51 -24.58 -1.72 -9.65
CA ALA A 51 -25.90 -1.11 -9.44
C ALA A 51 -26.31 -1.04 -7.96
N ALA A 52 -25.56 -1.68 -7.04
CA ALA A 52 -25.92 -1.84 -5.64
C ALA A 52 -25.19 -0.83 -4.74
N GLU A 53 -25.93 0.00 -4.01
CA GLU A 53 -25.36 0.86 -2.95
C GLU A 53 -25.05 0.07 -1.65
N ASP A 54 -25.30 -1.25 -1.62
CA ASP A 54 -25.26 -2.13 -0.44
C ASP A 54 -24.36 -3.36 -0.59
N GLU A 55 -23.22 -3.25 -1.28
CA GLU A 55 -22.25 -4.34 -1.44
C GLU A 55 -21.87 -5.00 -0.10
N THR A 56 -21.87 -6.32 -0.08
CA THR A 56 -21.40 -7.15 1.04
C THR A 56 -19.87 -7.19 1.08
N LEU A 57 -19.33 -7.60 2.23
CA LEU A 57 -17.88 -7.81 2.38
C LEU A 57 -17.33 -8.74 1.29
N GLN A 58 -17.99 -9.87 1.05
CA GLN A 58 -17.52 -10.89 0.11
C GLN A 58 -17.49 -10.37 -1.32
N GLU A 59 -18.50 -9.58 -1.72
CA GLU A 59 -18.57 -9.00 -3.05
C GLU A 59 -17.41 -8.02 -3.29
N ILE A 60 -17.10 -7.18 -2.30
CA ILE A 60 -15.99 -6.22 -2.37
C ILE A 60 -14.66 -6.94 -2.52
N ILE A 61 -14.37 -7.93 -1.67
CA ILE A 61 -13.09 -8.64 -1.72
C ILE A 61 -12.94 -9.49 -2.98
N ASN A 62 -14.05 -10.03 -3.51
CA ASN A 62 -14.05 -10.76 -4.80
C ASN A 62 -13.77 -9.84 -5.99
N ILE A 63 -14.28 -8.60 -5.97
CA ILE A 63 -13.93 -7.60 -6.99
C ILE A 63 -12.47 -7.21 -6.84
N ALA A 64 -12.02 -6.90 -5.61
CA ALA A 64 -10.63 -6.49 -5.35
C ALA A 64 -9.63 -7.53 -5.86
N ILE A 65 -9.79 -8.81 -5.49
CA ILE A 65 -8.86 -9.87 -5.95
C ILE A 65 -8.90 -10.06 -7.48
N THR A 66 -10.03 -9.79 -8.13
CA THR A 66 -10.13 -9.82 -9.60
C THR A 66 -9.32 -8.68 -10.23
N ALA A 67 -9.33 -7.51 -9.59
CA ALA A 67 -8.59 -6.34 -10.04
C ALA A 67 -7.08 -6.52 -9.82
N GLU A 68 -6.66 -7.11 -8.69
CA GLU A 68 -5.26 -7.50 -8.45
C GLU A 68 -4.76 -8.51 -9.49
N ALA A 69 -5.58 -9.54 -9.77
CA ALA A 69 -5.25 -10.51 -10.81
C ALA A 69 -5.08 -9.86 -12.19
N LEU A 70 -5.90 -8.86 -12.52
CA LEU A 70 -5.74 -8.09 -13.76
C LEU A 70 -4.41 -7.33 -13.75
N ALA A 71 -4.08 -6.62 -12.68
CA ALA A 71 -2.86 -5.82 -12.56
C ALA A 71 -1.60 -6.69 -12.69
N VAL A 72 -1.51 -7.79 -11.93
CA VAL A 72 -0.42 -8.77 -12.03
C VAL A 72 -0.23 -9.27 -13.47
N THR A 73 -1.34 -9.59 -14.14
CA THR A 73 -1.33 -10.14 -15.50
C THR A 73 -0.85 -9.10 -16.52
N LEU A 74 -1.37 -7.87 -16.45
CA LEU A 74 -1.01 -6.79 -17.36
C LEU A 74 0.46 -6.40 -17.19
N ILE A 75 0.94 -6.25 -15.96
CA ILE A 75 2.33 -5.87 -15.70
C ILE A 75 3.30 -6.96 -16.20
N GLY A 76 2.97 -8.25 -16.06
CA GLY A 76 3.76 -9.33 -16.65
C GLY A 76 3.91 -9.18 -18.17
N GLY A 77 2.81 -8.85 -18.87
CA GLY A 77 2.83 -8.55 -20.30
C GLY A 77 3.69 -7.33 -20.66
N VAL A 78 3.62 -6.27 -19.83
CA VAL A 78 4.41 -5.04 -20.01
C VAL A 78 5.90 -5.33 -19.89
N VAL A 79 6.32 -6.05 -18.85
CA VAL A 79 7.73 -6.42 -18.62
C VAL A 79 8.26 -7.30 -19.75
N ALA A 80 7.52 -8.36 -20.12
CA ALA A 80 7.92 -9.24 -21.21
C ALA A 80 8.07 -8.47 -22.55
N SER A 81 7.21 -7.48 -22.78
CA SER A 81 7.28 -6.63 -23.97
C SER A 81 8.46 -5.66 -23.94
N ALA A 82 8.82 -5.15 -22.77
CA ALA A 82 9.98 -4.29 -22.57
C ALA A 82 11.29 -5.06 -22.80
N GLU A 83 11.41 -6.25 -22.21
CA GLU A 83 12.58 -7.14 -22.37
C GLU A 83 12.76 -7.59 -23.82
N ALA A 84 11.66 -7.79 -24.55
CA ALA A 84 11.68 -8.10 -25.97
C ALA A 84 11.94 -6.88 -26.89
N GLY A 85 12.08 -5.68 -26.33
CA GLY A 85 12.33 -4.45 -27.08
C GLY A 85 11.18 -4.01 -27.98
N MET A 86 9.93 -4.34 -27.60
CA MET A 86 8.74 -4.09 -28.44
C MET A 86 8.21 -2.65 -28.38
N TYR A 87 8.65 -1.83 -27.42
CA TYR A 87 8.18 -0.46 -27.26
C TYR A 87 8.80 0.51 -28.26
N ASP A 88 7.97 1.40 -28.81
CA ASP A 88 8.35 2.51 -29.71
C ASP A 88 9.42 3.44 -29.13
N GLN A 89 9.45 3.59 -27.80
CA GLN A 89 10.50 4.22 -27.02
C GLN A 89 10.94 3.23 -25.93
N PRO A 90 12.18 2.73 -25.94
CA PRO A 90 12.64 1.77 -24.94
C PRO A 90 12.45 2.27 -23.51
N LEU A 91 11.88 1.42 -22.65
CA LEU A 91 11.76 1.72 -21.23
C LEU A 91 13.16 1.65 -20.58
N PRO A 92 13.58 2.66 -19.78
CA PRO A 92 14.80 2.56 -19.01
C PRO A 92 14.76 1.37 -18.03
N GLN A 93 15.91 0.74 -17.75
CA GLN A 93 15.96 -0.42 -16.84
C GLN A 93 15.31 -0.13 -15.48
N LEU A 94 15.54 1.05 -14.91
CA LEU A 94 14.91 1.48 -13.67
C LEU A 94 13.37 1.43 -13.73
N VAL A 95 12.77 1.74 -14.88
CA VAL A 95 11.31 1.67 -15.07
C VAL A 95 10.83 0.23 -15.14
N ILE A 96 11.62 -0.66 -15.75
CA ILE A 96 11.34 -2.10 -15.78
C ILE A 96 11.43 -2.68 -14.35
N ASP A 97 12.45 -2.28 -13.58
CA ASP A 97 12.62 -2.71 -12.18
C ASP A 97 11.45 -2.22 -11.30
N ILE A 98 10.95 -1.00 -11.54
CA ILE A 98 9.73 -0.47 -10.89
C ILE A 98 8.50 -1.31 -11.26
N PHE A 99 8.30 -1.67 -12.53
CA PHE A 99 7.18 -2.53 -12.92
C PHE A 99 7.28 -3.92 -12.29
N ASN A 100 8.49 -4.49 -12.16
CA ASN A 100 8.67 -5.76 -11.45
C ASN A 100 8.31 -5.65 -9.96
N ALA A 101 8.73 -4.56 -9.30
CA ALA A 101 8.35 -4.29 -7.91
C ALA A 101 6.84 -4.08 -7.75
N ALA A 102 6.21 -3.32 -8.65
CA ALA A 102 4.76 -3.12 -8.67
C ALA A 102 4.02 -4.45 -8.83
N ARG A 103 4.45 -5.30 -9.78
CA ARG A 103 3.86 -6.64 -9.99
C ARG A 103 3.95 -7.50 -8.73
N ALA A 104 5.07 -7.43 -8.00
CA ALA A 104 5.22 -8.14 -6.74
C ALA A 104 4.28 -7.60 -5.66
N ALA A 105 4.05 -6.29 -5.61
CA ALA A 105 3.10 -5.68 -4.68
C ALA A 105 1.65 -6.11 -4.99
N GLU A 106 1.23 -6.10 -6.26
CA GLU A 106 -0.10 -6.59 -6.65
C GLU A 106 -0.28 -8.08 -6.36
N GLN A 107 0.77 -8.88 -6.54
CA GLN A 107 0.73 -10.29 -6.16
C GLN A 107 0.53 -10.45 -4.65
N PHE A 108 1.18 -9.62 -3.84
CA PHE A 108 0.98 -9.63 -2.38
C PHE A 108 -0.46 -9.24 -2.01
N HIS A 109 -1.04 -8.24 -2.68
CA HIS A 109 -2.46 -7.88 -2.50
C HIS A 109 -3.39 -9.04 -2.87
N TYR A 110 -3.15 -9.69 -4.01
CA TYR A 110 -3.88 -10.87 -4.46
C TYR A 110 -3.83 -11.99 -3.39
N ASP A 111 -2.64 -12.36 -2.94
CA ASP A 111 -2.43 -13.44 -1.96
C ASP A 111 -3.11 -13.13 -0.62
N TYR A 112 -3.04 -11.87 -0.17
CA TYR A 112 -3.71 -11.42 1.05
C TYR A 112 -5.23 -11.58 0.95
N LEU A 113 -5.82 -11.16 -0.17
CA LEU A 113 -7.26 -11.26 -0.41
C LEU A 113 -7.68 -12.73 -0.55
N GLU A 114 -6.88 -13.56 -1.22
CA GLU A 114 -7.13 -15.01 -1.35
C GLU A 114 -7.13 -15.69 0.02
N ALA A 115 -6.15 -15.38 0.87
CA ALA A 115 -6.07 -15.87 2.24
C ALA A 115 -7.24 -15.38 3.10
N ALA A 116 -7.82 -14.21 2.78
CA ALA A 116 -9.03 -13.68 3.41
C ALA A 116 -10.33 -14.33 2.88
N GLY A 117 -10.24 -15.31 1.97
CA GLY A 117 -11.38 -16.03 1.40
C GLY A 117 -12.01 -15.36 0.19
N ALA A 118 -11.34 -14.39 -0.44
CA ALA A 118 -11.79 -13.83 -1.70
C ALA A 118 -11.67 -14.87 -2.83
N VAL A 119 -12.60 -14.81 -3.78
CA VAL A 119 -12.62 -15.66 -4.96
C VAL A 119 -12.68 -14.77 -6.20
N PRO A 120 -11.69 -14.85 -7.11
CA PRO A 120 -11.69 -14.01 -8.30
C PRO A 120 -12.87 -14.34 -9.22
N LEU A 121 -13.56 -13.28 -9.63
CA LEU A 121 -14.67 -13.32 -10.58
C LEU A 121 -14.14 -13.63 -11.98
N ALA A 122 -12.94 -13.18 -12.31
CA ALA A 122 -12.22 -13.50 -13.55
C ALA A 122 -10.74 -13.79 -13.29
N THR A 123 -10.19 -14.74 -14.04
CA THR A 123 -8.74 -15.02 -14.11
C THR A 123 -8.22 -14.98 -15.55
N THR A 124 -9.12 -14.64 -16.48
CA THR A 124 -8.81 -14.39 -17.89
C THR A 124 -9.34 -13.00 -18.22
N PHE A 125 -8.46 -12.20 -18.80
CA PHE A 125 -8.65 -10.80 -19.11
C PHE A 125 -8.38 -10.57 -20.59
N THR A 126 -8.63 -9.36 -21.04
CA THR A 126 -8.36 -8.94 -22.41
C THR A 126 -7.56 -7.64 -22.42
N ILE A 127 -6.56 -7.56 -23.29
CA ILE A 127 -5.85 -6.30 -23.59
C ILE A 127 -6.64 -5.60 -24.71
N PRO A 128 -7.39 -4.52 -24.42
CA PRO A 128 -8.30 -3.90 -25.38
C PRO A 128 -7.54 -3.20 -26.51
N ASP A 129 -6.43 -2.56 -26.17
CA ASP A 129 -5.53 -1.90 -27.10
C ASP A 129 -4.15 -2.58 -27.08
N PRO A 130 -3.75 -3.29 -28.15
CA PRO A 130 -2.42 -3.89 -28.25
C PRO A 130 -1.27 -2.88 -28.13
N ALA A 131 -1.52 -1.58 -28.37
CA ALA A 131 -0.53 -0.54 -28.15
C ALA A 131 -0.11 -0.40 -26.68
N LEU A 132 -0.87 -0.96 -25.74
CA LEU A 132 -0.45 -1.11 -24.34
C LEU A 132 0.91 -1.81 -24.21
N LEU A 133 1.22 -2.73 -25.12
CA LEU A 133 2.45 -3.54 -25.11
C LEU A 133 3.54 -3.02 -26.05
N THR A 134 3.26 -1.97 -26.82
CA THR A 134 4.18 -1.51 -27.88
C THR A 134 4.35 0.00 -27.96
N SER A 135 3.52 0.80 -27.27
CA SER A 135 3.69 2.24 -27.18
C SER A 135 3.88 2.69 -25.74
N THR A 136 5.02 3.33 -25.46
CA THR A 136 5.35 3.82 -24.12
C THR A 136 4.38 4.90 -23.66
N GLN A 137 3.90 5.73 -24.58
CA GLN A 137 2.88 6.75 -24.26
C GLN A 137 1.55 6.10 -23.90
N THR A 138 1.07 5.13 -24.68
CA THR A 138 -0.17 4.41 -24.39
C THR A 138 -0.05 3.68 -23.06
N LEU A 139 1.02 2.90 -22.85
CA LEU A 139 1.32 2.23 -21.59
C LEU A 139 1.18 3.15 -20.38
N LEU A 140 2.01 4.20 -20.33
CA LEU A 140 2.09 5.00 -19.12
C LEU A 140 0.81 5.81 -18.88
N SER A 141 0.13 6.25 -19.95
CA SER A 141 -1.17 6.91 -19.81
C SER A 141 -2.28 5.97 -19.35
N THR A 142 -2.24 4.69 -19.75
CA THR A 142 -3.15 3.66 -19.26
C THR A 142 -2.88 3.35 -17.80
N VAL A 143 -1.60 3.20 -17.40
CA VAL A 143 -1.22 3.03 -15.98
C VAL A 143 -1.80 4.18 -15.16
N VAL A 144 -1.56 5.44 -15.54
CA VAL A 144 -2.09 6.59 -14.78
C VAL A 144 -3.63 6.54 -14.63
N GLN A 145 -4.35 6.11 -15.67
CA GLN A 145 -5.81 5.98 -15.61
C GLN A 145 -6.27 4.82 -14.72
N LEU A 146 -5.66 3.65 -14.88
CA LEU A 146 -5.96 2.48 -14.06
C LEU A 146 -5.67 2.77 -12.59
N GLU A 147 -4.49 3.31 -12.26
CA GLU A 147 -4.13 3.68 -10.88
C GLU A 147 -5.09 4.72 -10.29
N THR A 148 -5.57 5.66 -11.11
CA THR A 148 -6.59 6.62 -10.66
C THR A 148 -7.90 5.91 -10.31
N ALA A 149 -8.28 4.89 -11.09
CA ALA A 149 -9.44 4.07 -10.82
C ALA A 149 -9.23 3.19 -9.57
N PHE A 150 -8.06 2.58 -9.39
CA PHE A 150 -7.72 1.76 -8.21
C PHE A 150 -7.75 2.57 -6.91
N VAL A 151 -7.14 3.76 -6.89
CA VAL A 151 -7.22 4.70 -5.75
C VAL A 151 -8.68 5.01 -5.40
N ALA A 152 -9.53 5.27 -6.40
CA ALA A 152 -10.94 5.56 -6.18
C ALA A 152 -11.72 4.33 -5.68
N ALA A 153 -11.44 3.14 -6.23
CA ALA A 153 -12.07 1.88 -5.85
C ALA A 153 -11.74 1.51 -4.39
N TYR A 154 -10.46 1.58 -4.00
CA TYR A 154 -10.04 1.30 -2.63
C TYR A 154 -10.50 2.36 -1.63
N THR A 155 -10.70 3.61 -2.07
CA THR A 155 -11.36 4.64 -1.25
C THR A 155 -12.84 4.28 -1.00
N ALA A 156 -13.55 3.80 -2.02
CA ALA A 156 -14.92 3.32 -1.87
C ALA A 156 -14.99 2.07 -0.96
N ALA A 157 -14.05 1.14 -1.13
CA ALA A 157 -13.91 -0.05 -0.27
C ALA A 157 -13.67 0.35 1.19
N ALA A 158 -12.73 1.27 1.45
CA ALA A 158 -12.43 1.75 2.80
C ALA A 158 -13.67 2.36 3.48
N ARG A 159 -14.44 3.19 2.77
CA ARG A 159 -15.72 3.70 3.27
C ARG A 159 -16.66 2.55 3.63
N ARG A 160 -16.82 1.58 2.73
CA ARG A 160 -17.79 0.50 2.91
C ARG A 160 -17.39 -0.46 4.04
N PHE A 161 -16.10 -0.77 4.17
CA PHE A 161 -15.57 -1.53 5.31
C PHE A 161 -15.83 -0.80 6.64
N ALA A 162 -15.71 0.53 6.67
CA ALA A 162 -16.03 1.31 7.86
C ALA A 162 -17.53 1.23 8.21
N GLU A 163 -18.42 1.34 7.21
CA GLU A 163 -19.87 1.19 7.41
C GLU A 163 -20.27 -0.21 7.94
N LEU A 164 -19.52 -1.25 7.54
CA LEU A 164 -19.72 -2.63 7.98
C LEU A 164 -19.00 -2.96 9.31
N GLY A 165 -18.24 -2.03 9.90
CA GLY A 165 -17.50 -2.23 11.14
C GLY A 165 -16.20 -3.04 10.98
N HIS A 166 -15.69 -3.22 9.76
CA HIS A 166 -14.45 -3.95 9.47
C HIS A 166 -13.21 -3.05 9.49
N HIS A 167 -12.85 -2.52 10.67
CA HIS A 167 -11.81 -1.49 10.80
C HIS A 167 -10.41 -1.93 10.34
N GLU A 168 -10.07 -3.22 10.46
CA GLU A 168 -8.79 -3.72 9.95
C GLU A 168 -8.73 -3.70 8.43
N LEU A 169 -9.84 -4.00 7.74
CA LEU A 169 -9.92 -3.90 6.28
C LEU A 169 -9.91 -2.44 5.81
N VAL A 170 -10.41 -1.49 6.60
CA VAL A 170 -10.22 -0.06 6.33
C VAL A 170 -8.74 0.29 6.28
N LYS A 171 -7.95 -0.20 7.25
CA LYS A 171 -6.50 0.06 7.29
C LYS A 171 -5.78 -0.55 6.09
N ILE A 172 -6.12 -1.78 5.72
CA ILE A 172 -5.55 -2.42 4.52
C ILE A 172 -5.90 -1.63 3.27
N ALA A 173 -7.17 -1.28 3.06
CA ALA A 173 -7.58 -0.48 1.91
C ALA A 173 -6.85 0.87 1.82
N VAL A 174 -6.63 1.54 2.96
CA VAL A 174 -5.85 2.80 3.00
C VAL A 174 -4.36 2.57 2.69
N GLN A 175 -3.78 1.45 3.14
CA GLN A 175 -2.42 1.08 2.77
C GLN A 175 -2.30 0.81 1.27
N THR A 176 -3.26 0.10 0.68
CA THR A 176 -3.29 -0.13 -0.77
C THR A 176 -3.43 1.19 -1.53
N VAL A 177 -4.33 2.09 -1.13
CA VAL A 177 -4.42 3.45 -1.73
C VAL A 177 -3.08 4.18 -1.76
N ALA A 178 -2.24 4.03 -0.73
CA ALA A 178 -0.92 4.64 -0.70
C ALA A 178 0.01 4.05 -1.78
N VAL A 179 0.00 2.72 -1.96
CA VAL A 179 0.78 2.02 -2.99
C VAL A 179 0.34 2.42 -4.40
N GLU A 180 -0.96 2.42 -4.70
CA GLU A 180 -1.47 2.82 -6.03
C GLU A 180 -1.13 4.28 -6.36
N ALA A 181 -1.12 5.14 -5.33
CA ALA A 181 -0.71 6.52 -5.51
C ALA A 181 0.77 6.64 -5.92
N GLU A 182 1.65 5.78 -5.40
CA GLU A 182 3.06 5.72 -5.75
C GLU A 182 3.28 5.23 -7.19
N HIS A 183 2.62 4.12 -7.58
CA HIS A 183 2.63 3.61 -8.96
C HIS A 183 2.27 4.72 -9.96
N ARG A 184 1.22 5.48 -9.67
CA ARG A 184 0.78 6.60 -10.50
C ARG A 184 1.77 7.76 -10.54
N VAL A 185 2.42 8.09 -9.42
CA VAL A 185 3.44 9.15 -9.39
C VAL A 185 4.62 8.75 -10.27
N LEU A 186 5.07 7.51 -10.17
CA LEU A 186 6.17 6.99 -10.99
C LEU A 186 5.80 7.02 -12.48
N ALA A 187 4.60 6.57 -12.86
CA ALA A 187 4.13 6.66 -14.24
C ALA A 187 4.07 8.11 -14.76
N ASN A 188 3.56 9.06 -13.95
CA ASN A 188 3.54 10.48 -14.31
C ASN A 188 4.94 11.10 -14.42
N TYR A 189 5.88 10.66 -13.58
CA TYR A 189 7.27 11.11 -13.64
C TYR A 189 7.94 10.67 -14.94
N VAL A 190 7.77 9.39 -15.32
CA VAL A 190 8.30 8.85 -16.59
C VAL A 190 7.67 9.53 -17.81
N LEU A 191 6.37 9.86 -17.74
CA LEU A 191 5.68 10.64 -18.78
C LEU A 191 6.16 12.11 -18.89
N GLY A 192 6.87 12.61 -17.88
CA GLY A 192 7.24 14.02 -17.81
C GLY A 192 6.05 14.97 -17.62
N SER A 193 4.94 14.49 -17.04
CA SER A 193 3.71 15.27 -16.80
C SER A 193 4.00 16.52 -15.96
N ARG A 194 3.54 17.70 -16.43
CA ARG A 194 3.67 18.99 -15.70
C ARG A 194 2.34 19.78 -15.71
N PRO A 195 1.84 20.25 -14.55
CA PRO A 195 2.38 20.03 -13.20
C PRO A 195 2.32 18.54 -12.82
N ALA A 196 3.19 18.12 -11.90
CA ALA A 196 3.09 16.78 -11.31
C ALA A 196 1.67 16.65 -10.75
N ASN A 197 0.95 15.63 -11.20
CA ASN A 197 -0.49 15.40 -11.03
C ASN A 197 -0.87 15.05 -9.57
N ASN A 198 -0.51 15.96 -8.65
CA ASN A 198 -0.61 15.85 -7.21
C ASN A 198 -1.88 16.57 -6.75
N TYR A 199 -3.00 15.84 -6.74
CA TYR A 199 -4.28 16.39 -6.32
C TYR A 199 -4.32 16.57 -4.79
N ALA A 200 -4.90 17.68 -4.33
CA ALA A 200 -5.16 17.89 -2.91
C ALA A 200 -6.22 16.91 -2.35
N LEU A 201 -7.19 16.53 -3.19
CA LEU A 201 -8.16 15.48 -2.95
C LEU A 201 -8.35 14.71 -4.25
N TYR A 202 -8.22 13.40 -4.19
CA TYR A 202 -8.40 12.57 -5.39
C TYR A 202 -9.86 12.55 -5.82
N PRO A 203 -10.13 12.48 -7.14
CA PRO A 203 -11.50 12.30 -7.63
C PRO A 203 -12.09 10.99 -7.08
N ALA A 204 -13.18 11.10 -6.32
CA ALA A 204 -14.00 9.95 -5.94
C ALA A 204 -14.82 9.51 -7.16
N LEU A 205 -14.17 8.79 -8.09
CA LEU A 205 -14.77 8.37 -9.37
C LEU A 205 -15.93 7.40 -9.17
N PHE A 206 -15.90 6.63 -8.09
CA PHE A 206 -16.84 5.56 -7.82
C PHE A 206 -17.53 5.74 -6.46
N GLY A 207 -18.83 5.48 -6.41
CA GLY A 207 -19.62 5.39 -5.20
C GLY A 207 -19.55 4.02 -4.52
N SER A 208 -19.17 2.98 -5.29
CA SER A 208 -19.04 1.58 -4.85
C SER A 208 -17.85 0.90 -5.54
N VAL A 209 -17.45 -0.27 -5.06
CA VAL A 209 -16.36 -1.06 -5.67
C VAL A 209 -16.83 -1.72 -6.96
N GLY A 210 -18.11 -2.10 -7.04
CA GLY A 210 -18.78 -2.62 -8.22
C GLY A 210 -18.79 -1.63 -9.39
N GLU A 211 -18.95 -0.33 -9.13
CA GLU A 211 -18.84 0.69 -10.18
C GLU A 211 -17.44 0.69 -10.82
N ALA A 212 -16.38 0.47 -10.03
CA ALA A 212 -15.03 0.31 -10.56
C ALA A 212 -14.88 -0.98 -11.40
N ALA A 213 -15.48 -2.08 -10.92
CA ALA A 213 -15.52 -3.35 -11.64
C ALA A 213 -16.20 -3.20 -13.01
N GLN A 214 -17.31 -2.45 -13.06
CA GLN A 214 -18.02 -2.14 -14.29
C GLN A 214 -17.20 -1.27 -15.23
N ALA A 215 -16.42 -0.32 -14.70
CA ALA A 215 -15.52 0.47 -15.53
C ALA A 215 -14.47 -0.41 -16.25
N LEU A 216 -13.90 -1.42 -15.57
CA LEU A 216 -12.97 -2.37 -16.21
C LEU A 216 -13.63 -3.21 -17.31
N ILE A 217 -14.89 -3.58 -17.10
CA ILE A 217 -15.73 -4.23 -18.12
C ILE A 217 -15.94 -3.30 -19.32
N ASP A 218 -16.35 -2.06 -19.09
CA ASP A 218 -16.68 -1.10 -20.14
C ASP A 218 -15.43 -0.70 -20.95
N LEU A 219 -14.26 -0.68 -20.29
CA LEU A 219 -12.96 -0.51 -20.93
C LEU A 219 -12.51 -1.75 -21.72
N GLY A 220 -13.21 -2.88 -21.58
CA GLY A 220 -12.94 -4.11 -22.30
C GLY A 220 -11.80 -4.95 -21.71
N PHE A 221 -11.38 -4.70 -20.45
CA PHE A 221 -10.39 -5.54 -19.77
C PHE A 221 -10.96 -6.87 -19.30
N ILE A 222 -12.28 -6.94 -19.11
CA ILE A 222 -13.00 -8.15 -18.67
C ILE A 222 -14.10 -8.46 -19.69
N GLY A 223 -13.99 -9.62 -20.34
CA GLY A 223 -14.98 -10.07 -21.33
C GLY A 223 -14.97 -9.28 -22.65
N GLY A 224 -13.91 -8.51 -22.92
CA GLY A 224 -13.74 -7.76 -24.16
C GLY A 224 -13.36 -8.64 -25.35
N SER A 225 -13.16 -8.02 -26.51
CA SER A 225 -12.72 -8.68 -27.76
C SER A 225 -11.22 -8.55 -28.03
N GLY A 226 -10.48 -7.95 -27.10
CA GLY A 226 -9.03 -7.73 -27.20
C GLY A 226 -8.21 -9.03 -27.09
N MET A 227 -6.87 -8.89 -27.04
CA MET A 227 -5.97 -10.04 -26.91
C MET A 227 -6.22 -10.73 -25.56
N PRO A 228 -6.56 -12.04 -25.53
CA PRO A 228 -6.80 -12.74 -24.28
C PRO A 228 -5.49 -12.97 -23.53
N VAL A 229 -5.50 -12.71 -22.24
CA VAL A 229 -4.41 -12.98 -21.31
C VAL A 229 -4.95 -13.65 -20.05
N SER A 230 -4.17 -14.51 -19.42
CA SER A 230 -4.58 -15.22 -18.21
C SER A 230 -3.60 -14.96 -17.10
N TYR A 231 -4.13 -14.82 -15.88
CA TYR A 231 -3.34 -14.71 -14.67
C TYR A 231 -2.42 -15.93 -14.50
N PRO A 232 -1.14 -15.76 -14.08
CA PRO A 232 -0.51 -14.51 -13.63
C PRO A 232 0.19 -13.68 -14.73
N GLY A 233 -0.06 -13.97 -16.01
CA GLY A 233 0.68 -13.39 -17.12
C GLY A 233 2.09 -14.00 -17.31
N PRO A 234 2.85 -13.54 -18.31
CA PRO A 234 4.19 -14.06 -18.60
C PRO A 234 5.24 -13.59 -17.58
N GLY A 235 6.35 -14.33 -17.48
CA GLY A 235 7.48 -14.03 -16.60
C GLY A 235 7.26 -14.40 -15.14
N GLU A 236 8.35 -14.59 -14.39
CA GLU A 236 8.28 -14.89 -12.94
C GLU A 236 7.93 -13.63 -12.13
N ILE A 237 7.33 -13.84 -10.96
CA ILE A 237 7.03 -12.79 -9.99
C ILE A 237 8.12 -12.83 -8.92
N ASP A 238 8.99 -11.82 -8.92
CA ASP A 238 10.10 -11.71 -7.98
C ASP A 238 9.70 -10.91 -6.73
N ALA A 239 9.33 -11.60 -5.66
CA ALA A 239 8.98 -11.00 -4.38
C ALA A 239 10.20 -10.49 -3.58
N SER A 240 11.43 -10.75 -4.03
CA SER A 240 12.65 -10.23 -3.38
C SER A 240 12.82 -8.72 -3.57
N MET A 241 12.09 -8.15 -4.52
CA MET A 241 12.05 -6.71 -4.79
C MET A 241 11.19 -5.93 -3.79
N LEU A 242 10.40 -6.61 -2.95
CA LEU A 242 9.62 -5.95 -1.90
C LEU A 242 10.52 -5.70 -0.68
N SER A 243 10.59 -4.46 -0.22
CA SER A 243 11.38 -4.09 0.96
C SER A 243 10.88 -4.71 2.26
N ASN A 244 9.60 -5.07 2.32
CA ASN A 244 8.93 -5.61 3.51
C ASN A 244 8.95 -7.16 3.59
N THR A 245 9.56 -7.85 2.62
CA THR A 245 9.73 -9.32 2.67
C THR A 245 11.06 -9.63 3.35
N ILE A 246 11.00 -10.05 4.62
CA ILE A 246 12.18 -10.58 5.32
C ILE A 246 12.65 -11.80 4.52
N ALA A 247 13.89 -11.75 4.00
CA ALA A 247 14.51 -12.87 3.31
C ALA A 247 14.36 -14.15 4.15
N GLY A 248 13.61 -15.13 3.63
CA GLY A 248 13.42 -16.44 4.27
C GLY A 248 12.10 -16.66 5.02
N ALA A 249 11.17 -15.69 5.03
CA ALA A 249 9.78 -15.95 5.35
C ALA A 249 8.97 -16.01 4.04
N GLY A 250 8.22 -17.08 3.80
CA GLY A 250 7.12 -17.02 2.83
C GLY A 250 6.09 -15.94 3.23
N PRO A 251 4.90 -15.87 2.62
CA PRO A 251 3.84 -14.90 2.94
C PRO A 251 3.16 -15.18 4.30
N SER A 252 3.97 -15.40 5.33
CA SER A 252 3.60 -15.65 6.71
C SER A 252 3.99 -14.44 7.54
N ALA A 253 3.05 -13.50 7.66
CA ALA A 253 2.75 -12.79 8.90
C ALA A 253 3.84 -11.92 9.58
N ALA A 254 5.00 -11.67 8.99
CA ALA A 254 6.03 -10.87 9.67
C ALA A 254 5.86 -9.35 9.52
N CYS A 255 5.29 -8.86 8.41
CA CYS A 255 4.95 -7.43 8.26
C CYS A 255 3.57 -7.07 8.86
N ILE A 256 2.76 -8.08 9.19
CA ILE A 256 1.43 -7.93 9.78
C ILE A 256 1.36 -8.77 11.07
N ILE A 257 2.20 -8.50 12.06
CA ILE A 257 1.71 -8.65 13.44
C ILE A 257 0.87 -7.41 13.69
N PRO A 258 -0.47 -7.44 13.56
CA PRO A 258 -1.25 -6.33 14.04
C PRO A 258 -0.92 -6.21 15.53
N MET A 259 -0.27 -5.10 15.91
CA MET A 259 -0.26 -4.72 17.33
C MET A 259 -1.67 -4.40 17.83
N ALA A 260 -2.64 -4.26 16.91
CA ALA A 260 -4.05 -4.27 17.22
C ALA A 260 -4.44 -5.68 17.72
N GLY A 261 -4.79 -5.76 19.01
CA GLY A 261 -5.21 -7.01 19.66
C GLY A 261 -4.16 -7.64 20.59
N VAL A 262 -2.90 -7.15 20.60
CA VAL A 262 -1.95 -7.54 21.66
C VAL A 262 -2.36 -6.80 22.94
N PRO A 263 -2.79 -7.50 24.01
CA PRO A 263 -3.10 -6.85 25.27
C PRO A 263 -1.84 -6.16 25.80
N GLY A 264 -1.92 -4.88 26.20
CA GLY A 264 -0.76 -4.15 26.70
C GLY A 264 -0.92 -2.64 26.63
N VAL A 265 0.12 -1.92 27.07
CA VAL A 265 0.18 -0.46 27.03
C VAL A 265 0.97 -0.02 25.80
N ALA A 266 0.36 0.83 24.97
CA ALA A 266 1.00 1.39 23.79
C ALA A 266 1.88 2.59 24.16
N LEU A 267 3.12 2.57 23.66
CA LEU A 267 4.09 3.66 23.77
C LEU A 267 4.58 4.05 22.37
N ALA A 268 5.10 5.26 22.24
CA ALA A 268 5.74 5.72 21.02
C ALA A 268 6.97 6.59 21.31
N ALA A 269 7.82 6.76 20.31
CA ALA A 269 8.89 7.76 20.30
C ALA A 269 9.03 8.36 18.90
N ALA A 270 9.30 9.67 18.84
CA ALA A 270 9.80 10.34 17.64
C ALA A 270 11.33 10.46 17.78
N LEU A 271 12.05 9.93 16.80
CA LEU A 271 13.50 9.81 16.81
C LEU A 271 14.14 10.89 15.95
N SER A 272 15.23 11.46 16.41
CA SER A 272 16.07 12.40 15.65
C SER A 272 17.52 12.29 16.11
N GLY A 273 18.48 12.49 15.22
CA GLY A 273 19.89 12.58 15.62
C GLY A 273 20.18 13.81 16.46
N ALA A 274 19.37 14.88 16.34
CA ALA A 274 19.46 16.05 17.21
C ALA A 274 19.10 15.75 18.68
N HIS A 275 18.47 14.61 18.96
CA HIS A 275 18.19 14.16 20.33
C HIS A 275 19.34 13.34 20.94
N GLU A 276 20.36 12.99 20.15
CA GLU A 276 21.54 12.30 20.64
C GLU A 276 22.41 13.20 21.50
N VAL A 277 23.09 12.60 22.48
CA VAL A 277 24.03 13.32 23.34
C VAL A 277 25.39 13.50 22.66
N ALA A 278 25.76 12.56 21.78
CA ALA A 278 27.09 12.47 21.17
C ALA A 278 27.00 12.42 19.64
N ASP A 279 26.68 13.56 19.04
CA ASP A 279 26.66 13.82 17.59
C ASP A 279 25.96 12.71 16.79
N GLY A 280 24.63 12.69 16.90
CA GLY A 280 23.78 11.82 16.08
C GLY A 280 23.79 12.22 14.60
N ASP A 281 23.09 11.45 13.78
CA ASP A 281 22.98 11.74 12.36
C ASP A 281 22.12 13.01 12.15
N ALA A 282 22.72 14.05 11.56
CA ALA A 282 22.18 15.40 11.61
C ALA A 282 20.83 15.55 10.87
N ASP A 283 20.59 14.75 9.83
CA ASP A 283 19.34 14.69 9.09
C ASP A 283 18.56 13.39 9.30
N GLY A 284 19.05 12.51 10.18
CA GLY A 284 18.41 11.27 10.57
C GLY A 284 17.16 11.49 11.41
N PHE A 285 16.11 10.75 11.08
CA PHE A 285 14.85 10.75 11.82
C PHE A 285 14.16 9.39 11.81
N GLY A 286 13.17 9.22 12.69
CA GLY A 286 12.37 8.02 12.72
C GLY A 286 11.21 8.04 13.70
N PHE A 287 10.49 6.92 13.75
CA PHE A 287 9.37 6.69 14.65
C PHE A 287 9.44 5.28 15.22
N ALA A 288 9.12 5.17 16.50
CA ALA A 288 8.94 3.90 17.18
C ALA A 288 7.51 3.81 17.72
N ARG A 289 6.89 2.64 17.58
CA ARG A 289 5.68 2.25 18.32
C ARG A 289 5.95 0.95 19.05
N LEU A 290 5.57 0.89 20.31
CA LEU A 290 5.77 -0.27 21.17
C LEU A 290 4.46 -0.65 21.84
N VAL A 291 4.28 -1.95 22.10
CA VAL A 291 3.24 -2.47 22.99
C VAL A 291 3.93 -3.30 24.06
N VAL A 292 3.74 -2.92 25.30
CA VAL A 292 4.35 -3.56 26.47
C VAL A 292 3.30 -4.39 27.20
N THR A 293 3.59 -5.67 27.42
CA THR A 293 2.70 -6.65 28.04
C THR A 293 3.43 -7.33 29.21
N PRO A 294 3.41 -6.74 30.42
CA PRO A 294 4.15 -7.26 31.56
C PRO A 294 3.77 -8.70 31.92
N GLU A 295 2.49 -9.05 31.77
CA GLU A 295 1.96 -10.38 32.11
C GLU A 295 2.53 -11.48 31.19
N MET A 296 2.95 -11.10 29.98
CA MET A 296 3.57 -12.00 29.00
C MET A 296 5.09 -11.86 28.96
N SER A 297 5.69 -11.02 29.83
CA SER A 297 7.12 -10.68 29.77
C SER A 297 7.56 -10.24 28.37
N GLN A 298 6.70 -9.51 27.66
CA GLN A 298 6.87 -9.23 26.24
C GLN A 298 6.74 -7.73 25.93
N LEU A 299 7.59 -7.27 25.02
CA LEU A 299 7.51 -5.97 24.41
C LEU A 299 7.62 -6.14 22.89
N CYS A 300 6.57 -5.79 22.18
CA CYS A 300 6.58 -5.79 20.71
C CYS A 300 6.84 -4.37 20.21
N TYR A 301 7.60 -4.23 19.13
CA TYR A 301 8.00 -2.94 18.55
C TYR A 301 7.79 -2.90 17.03
N ARG A 302 7.60 -1.68 16.53
CA ARG A 302 7.76 -1.29 15.12
C ARG A 302 8.60 -0.03 15.08
N LEU A 303 9.56 0.01 14.17
CA LEU A 303 10.53 1.07 13.95
C LEU A 303 10.51 1.44 12.47
N SER A 304 10.58 2.73 12.19
CA SER A 304 10.85 3.29 10.88
C SER A 304 11.88 4.38 11.05
N VAL A 305 12.99 4.30 10.33
CA VAL A 305 14.09 5.27 10.33
C VAL A 305 14.43 5.63 8.90
N ALA A 306 14.86 6.86 8.69
CA ALA A 306 15.25 7.38 7.39
C ALA A 306 16.43 8.34 7.54
N ASN A 307 17.17 8.53 6.45
CA ASN A 307 18.38 9.36 6.39
C ASN A 307 19.40 8.98 7.48
N ILE A 308 19.65 7.68 7.60
CA ILE A 308 20.75 7.17 8.40
C ILE A 308 21.55 6.18 7.56
N GLY A 309 22.81 5.92 7.94
CA GLY A 309 23.55 4.77 7.43
C GLY A 309 22.84 3.44 7.74
N GLN A 310 23.37 2.32 7.20
CA GLN A 310 22.79 0.99 7.48
C GLN A 310 22.72 0.75 8.99
N ALA A 311 21.53 0.46 9.50
CA ALA A 311 21.33 0.22 10.93
C ALA A 311 22.05 -1.06 11.36
N THR A 312 22.80 -0.97 12.47
CA THR A 312 23.58 -2.08 13.03
C THR A 312 22.97 -2.63 14.33
N ALA A 313 22.21 -1.81 15.05
CA ALA A 313 21.50 -2.21 16.26
C ALA A 313 20.35 -1.24 16.59
N ALA A 314 19.39 -1.69 17.40
CA ALA A 314 18.38 -0.84 18.00
C ALA A 314 18.05 -1.30 19.43
N HIS A 315 17.82 -0.35 20.34
CA HIS A 315 17.68 -0.60 21.77
C HIS A 315 16.65 0.30 22.45
N ILE A 316 16.15 -0.14 23.61
CA ILE A 316 15.65 0.75 24.66
C ILE A 316 16.76 0.94 25.70
N HIS A 317 16.99 2.18 26.09
CA HIS A 317 17.88 2.55 27.20
C HIS A 317 17.11 3.19 28.35
N SER A 318 17.65 3.10 29.57
CA SER A 318 17.13 3.78 30.76
C SER A 318 17.89 5.09 31.00
N GLY A 319 17.26 6.22 30.70
CA GLY A 319 17.83 7.54 30.93
C GLY A 319 16.87 8.66 30.54
N PRO A 320 16.88 9.80 31.27
CA PRO A 320 16.10 10.97 30.90
C PRO A 320 16.67 11.61 29.62
N ALA A 321 15.87 12.50 29.01
CA ALA A 321 16.30 13.29 27.86
C ALA A 321 17.64 13.99 28.12
N GLY A 322 18.55 13.96 27.14
CA GLY A 322 19.87 14.60 27.22
C GLY A 322 20.91 13.85 28.08
N THR A 323 20.58 12.70 28.65
CA THR A 323 21.54 11.85 29.38
C THR A 323 21.59 10.44 28.78
N ASN A 324 22.79 9.88 28.62
CA ASN A 324 22.96 8.51 28.16
C ASN A 324 22.77 7.52 29.31
N GLY A 325 22.14 6.39 29.00
CA GLY A 325 21.81 5.34 29.95
C GLY A 325 22.23 3.95 29.48
N PRO A 326 22.21 2.94 30.36
CA PRO A 326 22.45 1.55 29.95
C PRO A 326 21.33 1.04 29.04
N VAL A 327 21.67 0.09 28.16
CA VAL A 327 20.69 -0.71 27.39
C VAL A 327 19.88 -1.56 28.36
N VAL A 328 18.56 -1.56 28.21
CA VAL A 328 17.63 -2.38 29.00
C VAL A 328 16.79 -3.34 28.16
N VAL A 329 16.60 -3.07 26.86
CA VAL A 329 15.96 -3.99 25.91
C VAL A 329 16.68 -3.89 24.56
N GLY A 330 16.96 -5.02 23.90
CA GLY A 330 17.52 -5.06 22.56
C GLY A 330 16.53 -5.51 21.50
N PHE A 331 16.68 -4.96 20.29
CA PHE A 331 15.86 -5.21 19.12
C PHE A 331 16.72 -5.74 17.96
N SER A 332 16.04 -6.30 16.96
CA SER A 332 16.64 -6.50 15.65
C SER A 332 16.91 -5.13 15.02
N ALA A 333 18.06 -4.99 14.36
CA ALA A 333 18.36 -3.79 13.61
C ALA A 333 17.33 -3.60 12.48
N PRO A 334 16.86 -2.37 12.21
CA PRO A 334 16.09 -2.06 11.01
C PRO A 334 16.79 -2.56 9.73
N GLY A 335 16.00 -3.00 8.76
CA GLY A 335 16.47 -3.43 7.45
C GLY A 335 17.02 -2.27 6.61
N PRO A 336 17.56 -2.57 5.41
CA PRO A 336 18.02 -1.55 4.46
C PRO A 336 16.93 -0.56 4.03
N ASP A 337 15.66 -0.93 4.16
CA ASP A 337 14.48 -0.09 3.91
C ASP A 337 14.14 0.85 5.08
N GLY A 338 14.92 0.79 6.16
CA GLY A 338 14.71 1.57 7.36
C GLY A 338 13.57 1.06 8.25
N LEU A 339 13.00 -0.11 7.97
CA LEU A 339 11.90 -0.68 8.77
C LEU A 339 12.41 -1.79 9.70
N GLY A 340 11.84 -1.87 10.90
CA GLY A 340 12.11 -2.95 11.85
C GLY A 340 10.86 -3.31 12.64
N ALA A 341 10.60 -4.60 12.84
CA ALA A 341 9.49 -5.06 13.65
C ALA A 341 9.82 -6.38 14.36
N GLY A 342 9.23 -6.60 15.52
CA GLY A 342 9.38 -7.85 16.25
C GLY A 342 8.89 -7.76 17.69
N CYS A 343 9.22 -8.77 18.48
CA CYS A 343 9.01 -8.76 19.92
C CYS A 343 10.29 -9.16 20.64
N ALA A 344 10.55 -8.51 21.76
CA ALA A 344 11.62 -8.82 22.70
C ALA A 344 11.02 -9.36 24.00
N VAL A 345 11.76 -10.27 24.63
CA VAL A 345 11.48 -10.68 26.02
C VAL A 345 11.96 -9.56 26.93
N VAL A 346 11.12 -9.16 27.88
CA VAL A 346 11.42 -8.11 28.86
C VAL A 346 11.06 -8.59 30.26
N ASP A 347 11.90 -8.27 31.24
CA ASP A 347 11.58 -8.55 32.65
C ASP A 347 10.26 -7.85 33.05
N PRO A 348 9.33 -8.53 33.74
CA PRO A 348 8.04 -7.96 34.12
C PRO A 348 8.13 -6.69 34.97
N LEU A 349 9.12 -6.56 35.86
CA LEU A 349 9.27 -5.36 36.69
C LEU A 349 9.79 -4.19 35.86
N LEU A 350 10.77 -4.45 34.98
CA LEU A 350 11.22 -3.46 34.00
C LEU A 350 10.08 -3.02 33.07
N ALA A 351 9.27 -3.96 32.59
CA ALA A 351 8.12 -3.66 31.74
C ALA A 351 7.12 -2.74 32.44
N GLN A 352 6.81 -3.01 33.71
CA GLN A 352 5.96 -2.14 34.53
C GLN A 352 6.58 -0.75 34.72
N ASP A 353 7.90 -0.67 34.94
CA ASP A 353 8.57 0.62 35.11
C ASP A 353 8.62 1.45 33.82
N ILE A 354 8.85 0.82 32.67
CA ILE A 354 8.75 1.46 31.35
C ILE A 354 7.34 2.03 31.13
N ILE A 355 6.30 1.30 31.54
CA ILE A 355 4.90 1.76 31.44
C ILE A 355 4.61 2.92 32.38
N ALA A 356 5.13 2.87 33.61
CA ALA A 356 4.88 3.87 34.64
C ALA A 356 5.66 5.17 34.38
N ASN A 357 6.90 5.05 33.88
CA ASN A 357 7.86 6.14 33.73
C ASN A 357 8.43 6.22 32.30
N PRO A 358 7.60 6.26 31.24
CA PRO A 358 8.09 6.15 29.85
C PRO A 358 9.10 7.25 29.50
N ALA A 359 8.93 8.47 30.03
CA ALA A 359 9.87 9.57 29.79
C ALA A 359 11.28 9.35 30.36
N SER A 360 11.47 8.36 31.22
CA SER A 360 12.78 7.91 31.73
C SER A 360 13.45 6.87 30.83
N TYR A 361 12.84 6.52 29.70
CA TYR A 361 13.33 5.54 28.74
C TYR A 361 13.34 6.11 27.32
N TYR A 362 14.22 5.58 26.48
CA TYR A 362 14.32 6.01 25.09
C TYR A 362 14.67 4.89 24.14
N VAL A 363 14.18 5.01 22.91
CA VAL A 363 14.62 4.17 21.79
C VAL A 363 15.80 4.84 21.10
N ASN A 364 16.79 4.03 20.75
CA ASN A 364 17.95 4.44 19.98
C ASN A 364 18.24 3.43 18.85
N VAL A 365 18.70 3.94 17.70
CA VAL A 365 19.17 3.14 16.56
C VAL A 365 20.60 3.55 16.23
N HIS A 366 21.48 2.58 15.99
CA HIS A 366 22.91 2.77 15.75
C HIS A 366 23.26 2.46 14.29
N THR A 367 24.31 3.09 13.79
CA THR A 367 24.93 2.77 12.49
C THR A 367 26.43 2.57 12.66
N ALA A 368 27.14 2.27 11.57
CA ALA A 368 28.60 2.22 11.59
C ALA A 368 29.22 3.62 11.79
N GLU A 369 28.63 4.66 11.20
CA GLU A 369 29.08 6.05 11.35
C GLU A 369 28.76 6.62 12.74
N HIS A 370 27.62 6.24 13.32
CA HIS A 370 27.15 6.70 14.63
C HIS A 370 26.99 5.52 15.61
N PRO A 371 28.10 4.93 16.11
CA PRO A 371 28.04 3.79 17.01
C PRO A 371 27.44 4.14 18.39
N GLY A 372 27.51 5.42 18.79
CA GLY A 372 26.88 5.93 20.02
C GLY A 372 25.36 6.12 19.92
N GLY A 373 24.81 6.09 18.70
CA GLY A 373 23.42 6.38 18.39
C GLY A 373 23.32 7.33 17.19
N ALA A 374 22.65 6.88 16.12
CA ALA A 374 22.34 7.72 14.96
C ALA A 374 21.09 8.57 15.21
N VAL A 375 20.04 7.96 15.80
CA VAL A 375 18.79 8.65 16.12
C VAL A 375 18.21 8.17 17.46
N ARG A 376 17.68 9.11 18.26
CA ARG A 376 17.10 8.86 19.59
C ARG A 376 15.74 9.51 19.79
N GLY A 377 14.86 8.86 20.57
CA GLY A 377 13.59 9.44 21.01
C GLY A 377 13.12 8.89 22.36
N GLN A 378 12.69 9.77 23.28
CA GLN A 378 12.11 9.34 24.56
C GLN A 378 10.74 8.68 24.35
N LEU A 379 10.43 7.69 25.19
CA LEU A 379 9.13 7.03 25.16
C LEU A 379 8.05 7.95 25.75
N MET A 380 6.87 7.90 25.14
CA MET A 380 5.64 8.51 25.65
C MET A 380 4.46 7.55 25.45
N ARG A 381 3.43 7.71 26.28
CA ARG A 381 2.20 6.91 26.18
C ARG A 381 1.27 7.48 25.10
N ILE A 382 0.61 6.61 24.33
CA ILE A 382 -0.30 6.97 23.22
C ILE A 382 -1.64 6.26 23.28
#